data_AF-A0A8X6JFV6-F1
#
_entry.id   AF-A0A8X6JFV6-F1
#
_cell.length_a   1.000
_cell.length_b   1.000
_cell.length_c   1.000
_cell.angle_alpha   90.00
_cell.angle_beta   90.00
_cell.angle_gamma   90.00
#
_symmetry.space_group_name_H-M   'P 1'
#
loop_
_entity.id
_entity.type
_entity.pdbx_description
1 polymer ?
#
loop_
_entity_poly.entity_id
_entity_poly.type
_entity_poly.pdbx_seq_one_letter_code
_entity_poly.pdbx_strand_id
1 'polypeptide(L)' 'MILDSIGDSSEVQIHTFSDVSQKAFGAATFLRVKYKHKISADLVTSKSRVAPLKKLSLPRLELMGALLAARLAKGKKNQ' A
#
# COMPACT_ATOMS: atom_id res chain seq x y z
N MET A 1 -13.17 -21.89 5.99
CA MET A 1 -13.85 -20.59 6.23
C MET A 1 -13.34 -19.45 5.36
N ILE A 2 -12.03 -19.16 5.23
CA ILE A 2 -11.54 -18.18 4.22
C ILE A 2 -11.29 -18.84 2.84
N LEU A 3 -10.86 -20.11 2.83
CA LEU A 3 -10.48 -20.80 1.59
C LEU A 3 -11.68 -21.16 0.69
N ASP A 4 -12.87 -21.40 1.28
CA ASP A 4 -14.06 -21.84 0.54
C ASP A 4 -14.72 -20.72 -0.29
N SER A 5 -14.40 -19.44 -0.03
CA SER A 5 -14.97 -18.28 -0.73
C SER A 5 -14.09 -17.74 -1.85
N ILE A 6 -12.85 -18.22 -2.00
CA ILE A 6 -11.97 -17.80 -3.11
C ILE A 6 -12.58 -18.24 -4.45
N GLY A 7 -13.31 -19.36 -4.47
CA GLY A 7 -14.02 -19.85 -5.65
C GLY A 7 -15.18 -18.96 -6.14
N ASP A 8 -15.72 -18.07 -5.30
CA ASP A 8 -16.78 -17.10 -5.64
C ASP A 8 -16.24 -15.65 -5.72
N SER A 9 -14.91 -15.50 -5.75
CA SER A 9 -14.28 -14.19 -5.98
C SER A 9 -14.33 -13.87 -7.47
N SER A 10 -14.96 -12.74 -7.79
CA SER A 10 -15.11 -12.26 -9.18
C SER A 10 -13.99 -11.34 -9.60
N GLU A 11 -13.28 -10.74 -8.63
CA GLU A 11 -12.21 -9.79 -8.90
C GLU A 11 -11.29 -9.65 -7.67
N VAL A 12 -9.98 -9.78 -7.91
CA VAL A 12 -8.94 -9.56 -6.89
C VAL A 12 -8.04 -8.43 -7.36
N GLN A 13 -7.84 -7.42 -6.51
CA GLN A 13 -7.04 -6.24 -6.80
C GLN A 13 -6.11 -5.91 -5.64
N ILE A 14 -4.94 -5.38 -5.98
CA ILE A 14 -3.99 -4.84 -5.00
C ILE A 14 -3.98 -3.32 -5.15
N HIS A 15 -4.30 -2.61 -4.06
CA HIS A 15 -4.30 -1.16 -4.02
C HIS A 15 -3.22 -0.68 -3.06
N THR A 16 -2.34 0.20 -3.52
CA THR A 16 -1.32 0.81 -2.67
C THR A 16 -1.52 2.30 -2.61
N PHE A 17 -1.60 2.82 -1.39
CA PHE A 17 -1.77 4.23 -1.09
C PHE A 17 -0.48 4.76 -0.47
N SER A 18 -0.17 6.03 -0.69
CA SER A 18 0.88 6.75 0.03
C SER A 18 0.34 8.03 0.62
N ASP A 19 0.85 8.39 1.79
CA ASP A 19 0.59 9.67 2.43
C ASP A 19 1.90 10.30 2.90
N VAL A 20 1.96 11.63 2.85
CA VAL A 20 3.18 12.41 3.03
C VAL A 20 2.92 13.69 3.80
N SER A 21 3.81 13.97 4.75
CA SER A 21 3.91 15.24 5.46
C SER A 21 5.38 15.70 5.52
N GLN A 22 5.61 16.92 6.02
CA GLN A 22 6.96 17.40 6.28
C GLN A 22 7.70 16.63 7.38
N LYS A 23 7.00 15.80 8.18
CA LYS A 23 7.58 15.04 9.29
C LYS A 23 7.84 13.57 8.95
N ALA A 24 7.00 12.98 8.11
CA ALA A 24 7.07 11.56 7.76
C ALA A 24 6.31 11.29 6.46
N PHE A 25 6.63 10.17 5.84
CA PHE A 25 5.91 9.64 4.69
C PHE A 25 5.73 8.12 4.85
N GLY A 26 4.68 7.58 4.26
CA GLY A 26 4.35 6.17 4.36
C GLY A 26 3.55 5.66 3.19
N ALA A 27 3.45 4.33 3.10
CA ALA A 27 2.60 3.65 2.15
C ALA A 27 1.94 2.43 2.79
N ALA A 28 0.74 2.09 2.32
CA ALA A 28 -0.04 0.93 2.77
C ALA A 28 -0.66 0.23 1.57
N THR A 29 -0.55 -1.10 1.54
CA THR A 29 -1.08 -1.95 0.48
C THR A 29 -2.22 -2.80 1.02
N PHE A 30 -3.37 -2.71 0.36
CA PHE A 30 -4.59 -3.45 0.67
C PHE A 30 -4.89 -4.47 -0.42
N LEU A 31 -5.36 -5.65 -0.02
CA LEU A 31 -5.96 -6.64 -0.89
C LEU A 31 -7.46 -6.39 -0.92
N ARG A 32 -7.97 -5.96 -2.07
CA ARG A 32 -9.41 -5.84 -2.30
C ARG A 32 -9.90 -7.09 -3.01
N VAL A 33 -10.89 -7.75 -2.42
CA VAL A 33 -11.58 -8.90 -3.02
C VAL A 33 -13.05 -8.55 -3.20
N LYS A 34 -13.54 -8.70 -4.44
CA LYS A 34 -14.96 -8.59 -4.76
C LYS A 34 -15.55 -9.98 -4.89
N TYR A 35 -16.36 -10.35 -3.91
CA TYR A 35 -17.27 -11.49 -3.96
C TYR A 35 -18.59 -11.08 -4.62
N LYS A 36 -19.43 -12.06 -4.95
CA LYS A 36 -20.72 -11.83 -5.62
C LYS A 36 -21.62 -10.80 -4.92
N HIS A 37 -21.60 -10.75 -3.59
CA HIS A 37 -22.45 -9.87 -2.78
C HIS A 37 -21.70 -9.00 -1.76
N LYS A 38 -20.35 -9.00 -1.81
CA LYS A 38 -19.53 -8.30 -0.81
C LYS A 38 -18.21 -7.85 -1.39
N ILE A 39 -17.71 -6.72 -0.92
CA ILE A 39 -16.32 -6.30 -1.13
C ILE A 39 -15.63 -6.32 0.23
N SER A 40 -14.45 -6.95 0.32
CA SER A 40 -13.52 -6.78 1.44
C SER A 40 -12.27 -6.04 0.97
N ALA A 41 -11.65 -5.31 1.89
CA ALA A 41 -10.37 -4.66 1.68
C ALA A 41 -9.54 -4.83 2.95
N ASP A 42 -8.54 -5.69 2.88
CA ASP A 42 -7.74 -6.10 4.04
C ASP A 42 -6.31 -5.56 3.89
N LEU A 43 -5.76 -4.99 4.97
CA LEU A 43 -4.38 -4.49 4.97
C LEU A 43 -3.41 -5.67 4.87
N VAL A 44 -2.59 -5.69 3.82
CA VAL A 44 -1.59 -6.75 3.61
C VAL A 44 -0.25 -6.35 4.22
N THR A 45 0.18 -5.13 3.94
CA THR A 45 1.46 -4.62 4.41
C THR A 45 1.46 -3.09 4.41
N SER A 46 2.27 -2.50 5.28
CA SER A 46 2.53 -1.07 5.28
C SER A 46 4.00 -0.78 5.57
N LYS A 47 4.43 0.43 5.25
CA LYS A 47 5.78 0.90 5.56
C LYS A 47 5.77 2.42 5.74
N SER A 48 6.43 2.90 6.79
CA SER A 48 6.59 4.33 7.07
C SER A 48 8.08 4.69 7.23
N ARG A 49 8.38 5.97 7.06
CA ARG A 49 9.71 6.57 7.24
C ARG A 49 9.56 7.99 7.77
N VAL A 50 10.46 8.38 8.68
CA VAL A 50 10.61 9.77 9.11
C VAL A 50 11.22 10.57 7.96
N ALA A 51 10.77 11.81 7.78
CA ALA A 51 11.35 12.71 6.79
C ALA A 51 12.82 12.99 7.12
N PRO A 52 13.71 13.15 6.12
CA PRO A 52 15.11 13.48 6.37
C PRO A 52 15.25 14.75 7.21
N LEU A 53 16.27 14.79 8.09
CA LEU A 53 16.59 15.98 8.90
C LEU A 53 16.89 17.20 8.02
N LYS A 54 17.47 16.97 6.84
CA LYS A 54 17.59 18.01 5.81
C LYS A 54 16.20 18.32 5.26
N LYS A 55 15.74 19.56 5.45
CA LYS A 55 14.46 20.03 4.91
C LYS A 55 14.41 19.80 3.40
N LEU A 56 13.45 18.98 2.99
CA LEU A 56 13.07 18.78 1.59
C LEU A 56 11.75 19.51 1.34
N SER A 57 11.53 19.93 0.09
CA SER A 57 10.23 20.47 -0.31
C SER A 57 9.17 19.38 -0.27
N LEU A 58 7.90 19.78 -0.07
CA LEU A 58 6.78 18.85 -0.06
C LEU A 58 6.70 17.98 -1.33
N PRO A 59 6.88 18.52 -2.55
CA PRO A 59 6.89 17.70 -3.78
C PRO A 59 7.98 16.62 -3.80
N ARG A 60 9.15 16.87 -3.20
CA ARG A 60 10.21 15.85 -3.10
C ARG A 60 9.82 14.74 -2.13
N LEU A 61 9.17 15.10 -1.01
CA LEU A 61 8.67 14.12 -0.06
C LEU A 61 7.53 13.30 -0.67
N GLU A 62 6.64 13.92 -1.46
CA GLU A 62 5.58 13.24 -2.22
C GLU A 62 6.17 12.18 -3.16
N LEU A 63 7.21 12.55 -3.92
CA LEU A 63 7.93 11.62 -4.77
C LEU A 63 8.56 10.46 -3.98
N MET A 64 9.10 10.73 -2.78
CA MET A 64 9.63 9.67 -1.91
C MET A 64 8.53 8.74 -1.38
N GLY A 65 7.36 9.27 -1.05
CA GLY A 65 6.17 8.51 -0.68
C GLY A 65 5.68 7.63 -1.82
N ALA A 66 5.56 8.17 -3.03
CA ALA A 66 5.19 7.43 -4.22
C ALA A 66 6.20 6.32 -4.55
N LEU A 67 7.50 6.60 -4.42
CA LEU A 67 8.55 5.59 -4.58
C LEU A 67 8.45 4.49 -3.53
N LEU A 68 8.12 4.83 -2.28
CA LEU A 68 7.90 3.86 -1.22
C LEU A 68 6.70 2.96 -1.53
N ALA A 69 5.59 3.53 -1.98
CA ALA A 69 4.40 2.81 -2.42
C ALA A 69 4.70 1.87 -3.60
N ALA A 70 5.35 2.35 -4.66
CA ALA A 70 5.71 1.52 -5.81
C ALA A 70 6.60 0.33 -5.43
N ARG A 71 7.54 0.54 -4.49
CA ARG A 71 8.39 -0.54 -3.95
C ARG A 71 7.60 -1.52 -3.09
N LEU A 72 6.65 -1.03 -2.30
CA LEU A 72 5.79 -1.88 -1.48
C LEU A 72 4.89 -2.76 -2.36
N ALA A 73 4.29 -2.18 -3.41
CA ALA A 73 3.44 -2.86 -4.37
C ALA A 73 4.17 -3.95 -5.18
N LYS A 74 5.47 -3.75 -5.49
CA LYS A 74 6.28 -4.74 -6.21
C LYS A 74 6.64 -5.98 -5.37
N GLY A 75 6.47 -5.93 -4.05
CA GLY A 75 6.89 -6.97 -3.12
C GLY A 75 8.42 -7.02 -2.94
N LYS A 76 8.89 -7.36 -1.73
CA LYS A 76 10.32 -7.62 -1.53
C LYS A 76 10.67 -8.99 -2.11
N LYS A 77 11.45 -9.03 -3.20
CA LYS A 77 12.37 -10.17 -3.41
C LYS A 77 13.51 -9.96 -2.41
N ASN A 78 13.68 -10.90 -1.49
CA ASN A 78 14.69 -10.86 -0.43
C ASN A 78 16.08 -10.47 -0.98
N GLN A 79 16.76 -9.59 -0.24
CA GLN A 79 18.23 -9.56 -0.21
C GLN A 79 18.69 -10.70 0.69
#